data_AF-A0A1V5LIT2-F1
#
_entry.id   AF-A0A1V5LIT2-F1
#
_cell.length_a   1.000
_cell.length_b   1.000
_cell.length_c   1.000
_cell.angle_alpha   90.00
_cell.angle_beta   90.00
_cell.angle_gamma   90.00
#
_symmetry.space_group_name_H-M   'P 1'
#
loop_
_entity.id
_entity.type
_entity.pdbx_description
1 polymer ?
#
loop_
_entity_poly.entity_id
_entity_poly.type
_entity_poly.pdbx_seq_one_letter_code
_entity_poly.pdbx_strand_id
1 'polypeptide(L)'
;MLDGLDEQMVRTLAEAPEKIGALLEGYELRKAAAALIDVARFANKYFNDQEPWRTARENREKCATTIHLAIQACQTLAVLMEPILPFSAEKVWAMLGQPGSVHDQAWDGCGSRHLAAGHLLGQEQILFTKIEESQIRPEVERLRAISEALKAPSAGAEVPAEKADSEVPARAAAAGANQPAAAAGPAAQGKPSAAAAEKPRITYDEFAKVDLRVARVVKAEKVEKADKLLRLELEVGGEMRQIVAGVAKHYTPEEMTGRTIIIVANLQPAVIRGIESNGMLLAAEDGQGRMAILSPQGEIDSGAKVK
;
A
#
# COMPACT_ATOMS: atom_id res chain seq x y z
N MET A 1 27.89 37.43 -8.97
CA MET A 1 26.72 38.28 -8.61
C MET A 1 25.49 37.57 -9.14
N LEU A 2 24.43 37.50 -8.34
CA LEU A 2 23.14 36.95 -8.78
C LEU A 2 22.51 37.93 -9.77
N ASP A 3 21.92 37.41 -10.83
CA ASP A 3 21.07 38.22 -11.71
C ASP A 3 19.64 38.33 -11.15
N GLY A 4 18.81 39.20 -11.74
CA GLY A 4 17.45 39.41 -11.24
C GLY A 4 16.56 38.15 -11.32
N LEU A 5 16.88 37.21 -12.21
CA LEU A 5 16.14 35.95 -12.33
C LEU A 5 16.61 34.95 -11.25
N ASP A 6 17.90 34.94 -10.94
CA ASP A 6 18.49 34.19 -9.84
C ASP A 6 17.91 34.63 -8.49
N GLU A 7 17.79 35.95 -8.26
CA GLU A 7 17.16 36.50 -7.06
C GLU A 7 15.68 36.10 -6.96
N GLN A 8 14.96 36.11 -8.09
CA GLN A 8 13.58 35.66 -8.14
C GLN A 8 13.45 34.16 -7.83
N MET A 9 14.39 33.34 -8.28
CA MET A 9 14.45 31.92 -7.97
C MET A 9 14.66 31.67 -6.49
N VAL A 10 15.65 32.31 -5.88
CA VAL A 10 15.91 32.23 -4.44
C VAL A 10 14.68 32.64 -3.63
N ARG A 11 14.04 33.75 -4.01
CA ARG A 11 12.83 34.23 -3.34
C ARG A 11 11.67 33.23 -3.46
N THR A 12 11.46 32.67 -4.65
CA THR A 12 10.39 31.69 -4.90
C THR A 12 10.59 30.43 -4.06
N LEU A 13 11.82 29.94 -3.94
CA LEU A 13 12.14 28.79 -3.09
C LEU A 13 11.94 29.11 -1.61
N ALA A 14 12.37 30.28 -1.15
CA ALA A 14 12.24 30.69 0.25
C ALA A 14 10.77 30.85 0.70
N GLU A 15 9.89 31.37 -0.16
CA GLU A 15 8.46 31.58 0.16
C GLU A 15 7.61 30.31 -0.01
N ALA A 16 8.08 29.31 -0.76
CA ALA A 16 7.30 28.11 -1.07
C ALA A 16 6.87 27.28 0.15
N PRO A 17 7.73 27.00 1.17
CA PRO A 17 7.36 26.20 2.32
C PRO A 17 6.22 26.81 3.13
N GLU A 18 6.27 28.12 3.40
CA GLU A 18 5.22 28.84 4.13
C GLU A 18 3.90 28.84 3.34
N LYS A 19 3.97 29.16 2.04
CA LYS A 19 2.78 29.24 1.18
C LYS A 19 2.09 27.88 1.03
N ILE A 20 2.86 26.81 0.82
CA ILE A 20 2.30 25.46 0.65
C ILE A 20 1.87 24.90 2.01
N GLY A 21 2.64 25.14 3.07
CA GLY A 21 2.31 24.74 4.44
C GLY A 21 0.97 25.31 4.89
N ALA A 22 0.73 26.60 4.69
CA ALA A 22 -0.55 27.24 5.00
C ALA A 22 -1.75 26.60 4.26
N LEU A 23 -1.55 26.15 3.01
CA LEU A 23 -2.59 25.44 2.25
C LEU A 23 -2.85 24.04 2.80
N LEU A 24 -1.80 23.33 3.24
CA LEU A 24 -1.92 22.01 3.87
C LEU A 24 -2.63 22.12 5.23
N GLU A 25 -2.26 23.10 6.05
CA GLU A 25 -2.91 23.39 7.34
C GLU A 25 -4.39 23.78 7.16
N GLY A 26 -4.70 24.50 6.07
CA GLY A 26 -6.06 24.83 5.67
C GLY A 26 -6.86 23.67 5.05
N TYR A 27 -6.32 22.45 5.01
CA TYR A 27 -6.90 21.27 4.34
C TYR A 27 -7.17 21.46 2.84
N GLU A 28 -6.49 22.41 2.19
CA GLU A 28 -6.65 22.74 0.77
C GLU A 28 -5.69 21.92 -0.12
N LEU A 29 -5.70 20.59 0.01
CA LEU A 29 -4.72 19.67 -0.61
C LEU A 29 -4.53 19.87 -2.12
N ARG A 30 -5.63 20.12 -2.86
CA ARG A 30 -5.57 20.35 -4.32
C ARG A 30 -4.80 21.63 -4.66
N LYS A 31 -4.99 22.69 -3.87
CA LYS A 31 -4.29 23.96 -4.05
C LYS A 31 -2.82 23.83 -3.63
N ALA A 32 -2.54 23.10 -2.55
CA ALA A 32 -1.17 22.79 -2.13
C ALA A 32 -0.40 22.04 -3.23
N ALA A 33 -1.01 21.00 -3.82
CA ALA A 33 -0.42 20.27 -4.94
C ALA A 33 -0.21 21.16 -6.17
N ALA A 34 -1.16 22.03 -6.51
CA ALA A 34 -1.01 22.98 -7.61
C ALA A 34 0.16 23.96 -7.36
N ALA A 35 0.26 24.50 -6.14
CA ALA A 35 1.32 25.41 -5.75
C ALA A 35 2.72 24.74 -5.80
N LEU A 36 2.83 23.48 -5.38
CA LEU A 36 4.05 22.67 -5.54
C LEU A 36 4.46 22.57 -7.02
N ILE A 37 3.51 22.25 -7.90
CA ILE A 37 3.78 22.17 -9.35
C ILE A 37 4.15 23.54 -9.92
N ASP A 38 3.57 24.64 -9.44
CA ASP A 38 3.94 25.98 -9.88
C ASP A 38 5.40 26.32 -9.55
N VAL A 39 5.91 25.90 -8.38
CA VAL A 39 7.33 26.03 -8.03
C VAL A 39 8.20 25.23 -9.02
N ALA A 40 7.81 23.99 -9.33
CA ALA A 40 8.54 23.17 -10.30
C ALA A 40 8.52 23.77 -11.72
N ARG A 41 7.38 24.33 -12.17
CA ARG A 41 7.29 25.02 -13.46
C ARG A 41 8.17 26.27 -13.49
N PHE A 42 8.20 27.04 -12.40
CA PHE A 42 9.07 28.20 -12.30
C PHE A 42 10.55 27.79 -12.38
N ALA A 43 10.97 26.78 -11.60
CA ALA A 43 12.33 26.25 -11.64
C ALA A 43 12.74 25.77 -13.05
N ASN A 44 11.83 25.09 -13.75
CA ASN A 44 12.07 24.65 -15.13
C ASN A 44 12.17 25.82 -16.11
N LYS A 45 11.33 26.86 -15.97
CA LYS A 45 11.43 28.09 -16.76
C LYS A 45 12.76 28.80 -16.51
N TYR A 46 13.14 28.97 -15.24
CA TYR A 46 14.44 29.53 -14.84
C TYR A 46 15.60 28.79 -15.50
N PHE A 47 15.61 27.45 -15.43
CA PHE A 47 16.67 26.63 -16.01
C PHE A 47 16.75 26.80 -17.53
N ASN A 48 15.60 26.86 -18.22
CA ASN A 48 15.56 27.05 -19.67
C ASN A 48 16.02 28.45 -20.08
N ASP A 49 15.55 29.50 -19.40
CA ASP A 49 15.88 30.89 -19.71
C ASP A 49 17.37 31.20 -19.48
N GLN A 50 18.00 30.53 -18.51
CA GLN A 50 19.44 30.67 -18.24
C GLN A 50 20.35 29.90 -19.20
N GLU A 51 19.78 29.01 -20.03
CA GLU A 51 20.48 28.21 -21.05
C GLU A 51 21.85 27.66 -20.59
N PRO A 52 21.92 26.84 -19.51
CA PRO A 52 23.19 26.40 -18.91
C PRO A 52 24.08 25.64 -19.90
N TRP A 53 23.52 24.98 -20.91
CA TRP A 53 24.28 24.31 -21.97
C TRP A 53 25.08 25.28 -22.86
N ARG A 54 24.65 26.53 -22.99
CA ARG A 54 25.41 27.61 -23.67
C ARG A 54 26.40 28.24 -22.72
N THR A 55 25.94 28.67 -21.54
CA THR A 55 26.80 29.35 -20.56
C THR A 55 27.93 28.46 -20.04
N ALA A 56 27.78 27.13 -20.07
CA ALA A 56 28.88 26.19 -19.79
C ALA A 56 30.13 26.41 -20.67
N ARG A 57 29.96 26.91 -21.90
CA ARG A 57 31.05 27.17 -22.85
C ARG A 57 31.56 28.62 -22.79
N GLU A 58 30.69 29.56 -22.43
CA GLU A 58 30.98 31.00 -22.49
C GLU A 58 31.36 31.60 -21.14
N ASN A 59 30.62 31.23 -20.08
CA ASN A 59 30.79 31.77 -18.73
C ASN A 59 30.50 30.68 -17.68
N ARG A 60 31.57 30.05 -17.22
CA ARG A 60 31.52 28.94 -16.26
C ARG A 60 30.99 29.35 -14.89
N GLU A 61 31.21 30.59 -14.45
CA GLU A 61 30.68 31.09 -13.17
C GLU A 61 29.16 31.23 -13.22
N LYS A 62 28.63 31.76 -14.33
CA LYS A 62 27.18 31.88 -14.54
C LYS A 62 26.53 30.50 -14.59
N CYS A 63 27.10 29.58 -15.38
CA CYS A 63 26.64 28.20 -15.43
C CYS A 63 26.64 27.54 -14.03
N ALA A 64 27.71 27.73 -13.24
CA ALA A 64 27.79 27.18 -11.89
C ALA A 64 26.66 27.71 -10.99
N THR A 65 26.34 29.00 -11.09
CA THR A 65 25.24 29.63 -10.35
C THR A 65 23.90 29.02 -10.72
N THR A 66 23.62 28.89 -12.03
CA THR A 66 22.38 28.28 -12.53
C THR A 66 22.21 26.83 -12.08
N ILE A 67 23.25 26.02 -12.21
CA ILE A 67 23.22 24.61 -11.76
C ILE A 67 23.03 24.53 -10.25
N HIS A 68 23.70 25.39 -9.49
CA HIS A 68 23.58 25.43 -8.04
C HIS A 68 22.13 25.73 -7.60
N LEU A 69 21.49 26.74 -8.18
CA LEU A 69 20.11 27.09 -7.90
C LEU A 69 19.13 26.02 -8.36
N ALA A 70 19.38 25.37 -9.51
CA ALA A 70 18.56 24.26 -9.98
C ALA A 70 18.60 23.05 -9.03
N ILE A 71 19.78 22.71 -8.50
CA ILE A 71 19.94 21.62 -7.52
C ILE A 71 19.25 21.99 -6.20
N GLN A 72 19.37 23.23 -5.72
CA GLN A 72 18.63 23.71 -4.55
C GLN A 72 17.12 23.63 -4.76
N ALA A 73 16.63 23.92 -5.96
CA ALA A 73 15.23 23.75 -6.31
C ALA A 73 14.78 22.29 -6.18
N CYS A 74 15.57 21.35 -6.72
CA CYS A 74 15.31 19.92 -6.60
C CYS A 74 15.28 19.47 -5.14
N GLN A 75 16.21 19.96 -4.31
CA GLN A 75 16.24 19.66 -2.88
C GLN A 75 14.99 20.18 -2.17
N THR A 76 14.62 21.42 -2.42
CA THR A 76 13.43 22.06 -1.86
C THR A 76 12.18 21.29 -2.26
N LEU A 77 12.04 20.98 -3.56
CA LEU A 77 10.92 20.20 -4.09
C LEU A 77 10.85 18.80 -3.49
N ALA A 78 11.99 18.13 -3.21
CA ALA A 78 12.01 16.83 -2.55
C ALA A 78 11.32 16.89 -1.18
N VAL A 79 11.67 17.88 -0.36
CA VAL A 79 11.03 18.08 0.95
C VAL A 79 9.55 18.47 0.79
N LEU A 80 9.24 19.42 -0.09
CA LEU A 80 7.87 19.91 -0.28
C LEU A 80 6.92 18.86 -0.89
N MET A 81 7.43 17.91 -1.66
CA MET A 81 6.60 16.87 -2.27
C MET A 81 6.39 15.67 -1.35
N GLU A 82 7.16 15.52 -0.27
CA GLU A 82 7.15 14.35 0.62
C GLU A 82 5.73 13.96 1.12
N PRO A 83 4.85 14.89 1.56
CA PRO A 83 3.52 14.55 2.08
C PRO A 83 2.56 14.04 1.00
N ILE A 84 2.87 14.29 -0.27
CA ILE A 84 2.03 13.92 -1.42
C ILE A 84 2.64 12.74 -2.17
N LEU A 85 3.97 12.69 -2.31
CA LEU A 85 4.74 11.76 -3.11
C LEU A 85 5.99 11.27 -2.35
N PRO A 86 5.84 10.54 -1.23
CA PRO A 86 6.94 10.18 -0.33
C PRO A 86 8.04 9.37 -1.03
N PHE A 87 7.66 8.41 -1.86
CA PHE A 87 8.62 7.55 -2.58
C PHE A 87 9.38 8.31 -3.67
N SER A 88 8.75 9.29 -4.32
CA SER A 88 9.42 10.12 -5.32
C SER A 88 10.34 11.13 -4.66
N ALA A 89 9.92 11.71 -3.52
CA ALA A 89 10.74 12.58 -2.71
C ALA A 89 12.05 11.88 -2.30
N GLU A 90 11.96 10.65 -1.77
CA GLU A 90 13.12 9.88 -1.33
C GLU A 90 14.06 9.55 -2.49
N LYS A 91 13.51 9.22 -3.67
CA LYS A 91 14.32 9.02 -4.88
C LYS A 91 15.09 10.28 -5.29
N VAL A 92 14.45 11.45 -5.26
CA VAL A 92 15.14 12.72 -5.55
C VAL A 92 16.21 13.00 -4.49
N TRP A 93 15.92 12.75 -3.21
CA TRP A 93 16.88 12.90 -2.12
C TRP A 93 18.14 12.05 -2.32
N ALA A 94 17.95 10.79 -2.72
CA ALA A 94 19.03 9.88 -3.07
C ALA A 94 19.84 10.33 -4.31
N MET A 95 19.17 10.81 -5.37
CA MET A 95 19.85 11.38 -6.56
C MET A 95 20.68 12.62 -6.21
N LEU A 96 20.21 13.43 -5.26
CA LEU A 96 20.93 14.57 -4.76
C LEU A 96 22.10 14.19 -3.86
N GLY A 97 22.28 12.91 -3.52
CA GLY A 97 23.37 12.44 -2.65
C GLY A 97 23.26 12.95 -1.22
N GLN A 98 22.06 13.33 -0.77
CA GLN A 98 21.85 13.83 0.58
C GLN A 98 21.94 12.70 1.61
N PRO A 99 22.54 12.93 2.79
CA PRO A 99 22.55 11.93 3.84
C PRO A 99 21.16 11.76 4.47
N GLY A 100 20.93 10.57 5.05
CA GLY A 100 19.66 10.24 5.71
C GLY A 100 18.50 10.13 4.74
N SER A 101 17.28 10.31 5.26
CA SER A 101 16.05 10.27 4.47
C SER A 101 15.41 11.65 4.37
N VAL A 102 14.64 11.87 3.30
CA VAL A 102 13.81 13.06 3.14
C VAL A 102 12.71 13.13 4.19
N HIS A 103 12.25 11.98 4.69
CA HIS A 103 11.18 11.86 5.68
C HIS A 103 11.56 12.45 7.05
N ASP A 104 12.86 12.55 7.33
CA ASP A 104 13.39 13.11 8.57
C ASP A 104 13.62 14.62 8.48
N GLN A 105 13.32 15.24 7.34
CA GLN A 105 13.63 16.64 7.09
C GLN A 105 12.51 17.56 7.55
N ALA A 106 12.89 18.59 8.31
CA ALA A 106 11.96 19.66 8.64
C ALA A 106 11.57 20.46 7.40
N TRP A 107 10.27 20.77 7.31
CA TRP A 107 9.68 21.61 6.28
C TRP A 107 10.16 23.05 6.35
N ASP A 108 10.28 23.56 7.57
CA ASP A 108 10.64 24.95 7.83
C ASP A 108 12.04 25.26 7.31
N GLY A 109 12.12 26.33 6.52
CA GLY A 109 13.36 26.81 5.92
C GLY A 109 13.98 25.88 4.88
N CYS A 110 13.28 24.82 4.41
CA CYS A 110 13.84 23.91 3.40
C CYS A 110 14.21 24.63 2.09
N GLY A 111 13.47 25.69 1.73
CA GLY A 111 13.73 26.56 0.59
C GLY A 111 14.92 27.50 0.71
N SER A 112 15.56 27.54 1.87
CA SER A 112 16.77 28.34 2.14
C SER A 112 17.97 27.48 2.48
N ARG A 113 17.86 26.15 2.39
CA ARG A 113 19.00 25.25 2.62
C ARG A 113 19.92 25.27 1.41
N HIS A 114 21.20 25.46 1.66
CA HIS A 114 22.23 25.47 0.64
C HIS A 114 22.99 24.13 0.65
N LEU A 115 23.07 23.47 -0.52
CA LEU A 115 24.07 22.43 -0.70
C LEU A 115 25.45 23.06 -0.70
N ALA A 116 26.38 22.53 0.09
CA ALA A 116 27.76 23.01 0.10
C ALA A 116 28.42 22.79 -1.28
N ALA A 117 29.25 23.74 -1.70
CA ALA A 117 30.09 23.56 -2.89
C ALA A 117 31.01 22.35 -2.69
N GLY A 118 31.14 21.51 -3.73
CA GLY A 118 31.90 20.25 -3.66
C GLY A 118 31.09 19.03 -3.23
N HIS A 119 29.79 19.19 -2.94
CA HIS A 119 28.87 18.08 -2.71
C HIS A 119 28.78 17.15 -3.94
N LEU A 120 28.84 15.84 -3.71
CA LEU A 120 28.75 14.83 -4.77
C LEU A 120 27.29 14.37 -4.92
N LEU A 121 26.81 14.35 -6.16
CA LEU A 121 25.48 13.82 -6.48
C LEU A 121 25.49 12.29 -6.45
N GLY A 122 24.32 11.72 -6.19
CA GLY A 122 24.09 10.28 -6.23
C GLY A 122 23.91 9.74 -7.66
N GLN A 123 23.43 8.50 -7.75
CA GLN A 123 23.12 7.88 -9.04
C GLN A 123 21.81 8.41 -9.62
N GLU A 124 21.83 8.75 -10.91
CA GLU A 124 20.65 9.14 -11.66
C GLU A 124 19.68 7.98 -11.82
N GLN A 125 18.38 8.23 -11.60
CA GLN A 125 17.33 7.25 -11.89
C GLN A 125 16.16 7.96 -12.57
N ILE A 126 15.33 7.18 -13.27
CA ILE A 126 14.10 7.70 -13.86
C ILE A 126 13.11 7.94 -12.72
N LEU A 127 12.72 9.19 -12.51
CA LEU A 127 11.79 9.55 -11.44
C LEU A 127 10.34 9.12 -11.77
N PHE A 128 9.90 9.43 -12.99
CA PHE A 128 8.57 9.07 -13.49
C PHE A 128 8.69 8.47 -14.88
N THR A 129 8.14 7.28 -15.06
CA THR A 129 7.94 6.69 -16.39
C THR A 129 6.65 7.23 -16.97
N LYS A 130 6.71 7.69 -18.23
CA LYS A 130 5.50 8.09 -18.94
C LYS A 130 4.57 6.89 -19.05
N ILE A 131 3.31 7.09 -18.65
CA ILE A 131 2.28 6.06 -18.79
C ILE A 131 1.81 6.09 -20.24
N GLU A 132 2.05 4.99 -20.95
CA GLU A 132 1.65 4.85 -22.34
C GLU A 132 0.19 4.42 -22.46
N GLU A 133 -0.48 4.80 -23.55
CA GLU A 133 -1.90 4.53 -23.76
C GLU A 133 -2.21 3.02 -23.85
N SER A 134 -1.21 2.21 -24.18
CA SER A 134 -1.28 0.74 -24.14
C SER A 134 -1.38 0.17 -22.72
N GLN A 135 -0.89 0.90 -21.70
CA GLN A 135 -1.01 0.55 -20.29
C GLN A 135 -2.31 1.09 -19.69
N ILE A 136 -2.79 2.23 -20.20
CA ILE A 136 -4.04 2.86 -19.74
C ILE A 136 -5.27 2.06 -20.18
N ARG A 137 -5.32 1.63 -21.45
CA ARG A 137 -6.50 0.95 -22.04
C ARG A 137 -6.94 -0.29 -21.27
N PRO A 138 -6.07 -1.26 -20.98
CA PRO A 138 -6.45 -2.47 -20.24
C PRO A 138 -6.97 -2.14 -18.83
N GLU A 139 -6.37 -1.17 -18.16
CA GLU A 139 -6.79 -0.79 -16.80
C GLU A 139 -8.12 -0.03 -16.81
N VAL A 140 -8.35 0.84 -17.80
CA VAL A 140 -9.64 1.53 -17.99
C VAL A 140 -10.73 0.52 -18.36
N GLU A 141 -10.45 -0.44 -19.23
CA GLU A 141 -11.39 -1.51 -19.58
C GLU A 141 -11.70 -2.40 -18.37
N ARG A 142 -10.68 -2.75 -17.58
CA ARG A 142 -10.86 -3.48 -16.31
C ARG A 142 -11.74 -2.70 -15.34
N LEU A 143 -11.48 -1.42 -15.12
CA LEU A 143 -12.26 -0.56 -14.23
C LEU A 143 -13.69 -0.34 -14.75
N ARG A 144 -13.88 -0.24 -16.06
CA ARG A 144 -15.21 -0.17 -16.70
C ARG A 144 -15.97 -1.49 -16.52
N ALA A 145 -15.34 -2.63 -16.77
CA ALA A 145 -15.95 -3.94 -16.57
C ALA A 145 -16.33 -4.17 -15.10
N ILE A 146 -15.49 -3.77 -14.15
CA ILE A 146 -15.82 -3.79 -12.72
C ILE A 146 -17.00 -2.84 -12.44
N SER A 147 -16.99 -1.62 -12.96
CA SER A 147 -18.10 -0.67 -12.78
C SER A 147 -19.40 -1.15 -13.40
N GLU A 148 -19.38 -1.87 -14.53
CA GLU A 148 -20.55 -2.41 -15.21
C GLU A 148 -21.08 -3.65 -14.50
N ALA A 149 -20.20 -4.54 -14.04
CA ALA A 149 -20.57 -5.68 -13.19
C ALA A 149 -21.20 -5.25 -11.86
N LEU A 150 -20.82 -4.08 -11.33
CA LEU A 150 -21.43 -3.46 -10.15
C LEU A 150 -22.78 -2.78 -10.44
N LYS A 151 -23.05 -2.38 -11.69
CA LYS A 151 -24.29 -1.70 -12.12
C LYS A 151 -25.33 -2.65 -12.68
N ALA A 152 -24.93 -3.83 -13.17
CA ALA A 152 -25.87 -4.85 -13.61
C ALA A 152 -26.64 -5.39 -12.39
N PRO A 153 -27.99 -5.37 -12.38
CA PRO A 153 -28.74 -6.19 -11.44
C PRO A 153 -28.32 -7.65 -11.66
N SER A 154 -28.03 -8.37 -10.58
CA SER A 154 -27.52 -9.75 -10.65
C SER A 154 -28.54 -10.70 -11.31
N ALA A 155 -28.56 -10.73 -12.64
CA ALA A 155 -29.11 -11.82 -13.41
C ALA A 155 -28.02 -12.87 -13.51
N GLY A 156 -28.27 -14.03 -12.91
CA GLY A 156 -27.33 -15.13 -12.79
C GLY A 156 -26.72 -15.51 -14.13
N ALA A 157 -25.39 -15.61 -14.15
CA ALA A 157 -24.65 -16.27 -15.20
C ALA A 157 -23.51 -17.04 -14.53
N GLU A 158 -23.66 -18.37 -14.54
CA GLU A 158 -22.61 -19.34 -14.27
C GLU A 158 -21.39 -19.04 -15.17
N VAL A 159 -20.19 -19.09 -14.61
CA VAL A 159 -18.96 -19.11 -15.41
C VAL A 159 -18.39 -20.53 -15.40
N PRO A 160 -18.18 -21.15 -16.58
CA PRO A 160 -17.59 -22.48 -16.71
C PRO A 160 -16.13 -22.52 -16.26
N ALA A 161 -15.75 -23.63 -15.61
CA ALA A 161 -14.38 -23.95 -15.25
C ALA A 161 -13.54 -24.28 -16.50
N GLU A 162 -12.52 -23.47 -16.78
CA GLU A 162 -11.50 -23.77 -17.78
C GLU A 162 -10.29 -24.46 -17.11
N LYS A 163 -9.92 -25.61 -17.67
CA LYS A 163 -8.87 -26.52 -17.20
C LYS A 163 -7.48 -25.96 -17.52
N ALA A 164 -6.54 -26.11 -16.60
CA ALA A 164 -5.11 -26.02 -16.89
C ALA A 164 -4.43 -27.32 -16.42
N ASP A 165 -4.23 -28.23 -17.36
CA ASP A 165 -3.32 -29.36 -17.24
C ASP A 165 -1.93 -28.94 -17.74
N SER A 166 -0.94 -29.46 -17.03
CA SER A 166 0.42 -29.83 -17.46
C SER A 166 1.38 -28.78 -18.04
N GLU A 167 2.46 -28.58 -17.29
CA GLU A 167 3.83 -29.03 -17.63
C GLU A 167 4.95 -27.99 -17.53
N VAL A 168 5.88 -28.36 -16.66
CA VAL A 168 7.18 -27.74 -16.36
C VAL A 168 8.16 -28.06 -17.51
N PRO A 169 9.17 -27.21 -17.74
CA PRO A 169 10.51 -27.79 -17.75
C PRO A 169 11.52 -27.00 -16.93
N ALA A 170 12.30 -27.77 -16.17
CA ALA A 170 13.49 -27.34 -15.46
C ALA A 170 14.74 -27.52 -16.33
N ARG A 171 15.68 -26.56 -16.26
CA ARG A 171 17.15 -26.70 -16.43
C ARG A 171 17.75 -25.29 -16.35
N ALA A 172 18.95 -25.02 -15.84
CA ALA A 172 20.04 -25.85 -15.35
C ALA A 172 20.94 -25.01 -14.42
N ALA A 173 21.73 -25.73 -13.63
CA ALA A 173 22.70 -25.26 -12.64
C ALA A 173 23.94 -24.55 -13.22
N ALA A 174 24.62 -23.79 -12.37
CA ALA A 174 26.08 -23.82 -12.26
C ALA A 174 26.54 -23.34 -10.88
N ALA A 175 27.33 -24.17 -10.21
CA ALA A 175 27.96 -23.97 -8.92
C ALA A 175 29.32 -23.26 -9.04
N GLY A 176 29.83 -22.71 -7.94
CA GLY A 176 31.24 -22.28 -7.86
C GLY A 176 31.59 -21.45 -6.61
N ALA A 177 32.11 -22.12 -5.59
CA ALA A 177 32.53 -21.60 -4.28
C ALA A 177 33.66 -20.54 -4.31
N ASN A 178 33.72 -19.66 -3.30
CA ASN A 178 34.79 -19.71 -2.29
C ASN A 178 34.48 -18.87 -1.03
N GLN A 179 34.84 -19.40 0.13
CA GLN A 179 34.82 -18.81 1.49
C GLN A 179 36.29 -18.69 1.96
N PRO A 180 36.66 -17.87 2.99
CA PRO A 180 36.46 -18.19 4.42
C PRO A 180 36.10 -16.97 5.31
N ALA A 181 35.24 -17.06 6.35
CA ALA A 181 35.47 -17.44 7.76
C ALA A 181 36.60 -16.63 8.47
N ALA A 182 36.53 -16.08 9.68
CA ALA A 182 35.59 -16.03 10.82
C ALA A 182 36.02 -14.88 11.78
N ALA A 183 35.14 -14.23 12.56
CA ALA A 183 34.96 -14.31 14.04
C ALA A 183 34.72 -12.86 14.56
N ALA A 184 33.96 -12.49 15.59
CA ALA A 184 33.22 -13.12 16.68
C ALA A 184 32.07 -12.15 17.14
N GLY A 185 30.97 -12.67 17.73
CA GLY A 185 29.73 -11.95 18.09
C GLY A 185 29.75 -11.20 19.44
N PRO A 186 28.66 -11.11 20.23
CA PRO A 186 27.22 -11.20 19.91
C PRO A 186 26.37 -10.05 20.55
N ALA A 187 25.23 -9.69 19.96
CA ALA A 187 24.12 -9.06 20.72
C ALA A 187 22.78 -9.30 20.01
N ALA A 188 21.81 -9.76 20.80
CA ALA A 188 20.51 -10.26 20.39
C ALA A 188 19.66 -9.22 19.65
N GLN A 189 19.12 -9.60 18.50
CA GLN A 189 17.96 -8.95 17.89
C GLN A 189 16.95 -10.03 17.50
N GLY A 190 15.74 -9.89 18.03
CA GLY A 190 14.59 -10.71 17.69
C GLY A 190 14.29 -10.62 16.19
N LYS A 191 13.94 -11.76 15.61
CA LYS A 191 13.56 -11.90 14.20
C LYS A 191 12.45 -10.89 13.83
N PRO A 192 12.65 -10.04 12.81
CA PRO A 192 11.56 -9.36 12.14
C PRO A 192 10.65 -10.43 11.50
N SER A 193 9.40 -10.46 11.95
CA SER A 193 8.33 -11.24 11.36
C SER A 193 8.23 -10.88 9.87
N ALA A 194 8.14 -11.90 9.02
CA ALA A 194 7.96 -11.74 7.59
C ALA A 194 6.78 -10.80 7.33
N ALA A 195 7.06 -9.70 6.61
CA ALA A 195 6.08 -8.74 6.15
C ALA A 195 5.01 -9.50 5.34
N ALA A 196 3.79 -9.56 5.90
CA ALA A 196 2.63 -10.05 5.19
C ALA A 196 2.41 -9.13 3.98
N ALA A 197 2.37 -9.71 2.78
CA ALA A 197 2.00 -9.00 1.56
C ALA A 197 0.66 -8.29 1.79
N GLU A 198 0.67 -6.96 1.77
CA GLU A 198 -0.53 -6.16 1.97
C GLU A 198 -1.51 -6.44 0.82
N LYS A 199 -2.69 -6.98 1.16
CA LYS A 199 -3.81 -7.06 0.23
C LYS A 199 -4.24 -5.63 -0.12
N PRO A 200 -4.73 -5.37 -1.35
CA PRO A 200 -5.21 -4.05 -1.73
C PRO A 200 -6.28 -3.55 -0.76
N ARG A 201 -6.23 -2.26 -0.41
CA ARG A 201 -7.21 -1.63 0.48
C ARG A 201 -8.58 -1.64 -0.21
N ILE A 202 -9.57 -2.21 0.46
CA ILE A 202 -10.97 -2.18 0.01
C ILE A 202 -11.62 -0.85 0.40
N THR A 203 -12.60 -0.43 -0.38
CA THR A 203 -13.44 0.73 -0.07
C THR A 203 -14.45 0.40 1.03
N TYR A 204 -14.99 1.42 1.72
CA TYR A 204 -16.07 1.22 2.70
C TYR A 204 -17.30 0.55 2.07
N ASP A 205 -17.62 0.87 0.82
CA ASP A 205 -18.75 0.27 0.11
C ASP A 205 -18.55 -1.23 -0.13
N GLU A 206 -17.31 -1.68 -0.34
CA GLU A 206 -16.99 -3.11 -0.41
C GLU A 206 -17.11 -3.80 0.94
N PHE A 207 -16.72 -3.13 2.04
CA PHE A 207 -16.96 -3.64 3.39
C PHE A 207 -18.46 -3.68 3.73
N ALA A 208 -19.22 -2.65 3.35
CA ALA A 208 -20.66 -2.55 3.58
C ALA A 208 -21.47 -3.62 2.82
N LYS A 209 -20.92 -4.12 1.70
CA LYS A 209 -21.47 -5.29 0.98
C LYS A 209 -21.31 -6.57 1.77
N VAL A 210 -20.38 -6.69 2.71
CA VAL A 210 -20.21 -7.90 3.54
C VAL A 210 -21.22 -7.85 4.69
N ASP A 211 -22.08 -8.87 4.79
CA ASP A 211 -23.04 -9.00 5.87
C ASP A 211 -22.43 -9.82 7.01
N LEU A 212 -21.76 -9.11 7.92
CA LEU A 212 -21.22 -9.70 9.15
C LEU A 212 -22.32 -9.78 10.20
N ARG A 213 -22.61 -10.99 10.68
CA ARG A 213 -23.63 -11.22 11.72
C ARG A 213 -23.06 -12.00 12.89
N VAL A 214 -23.59 -11.67 14.07
CA VAL A 214 -23.40 -12.45 15.27
C VAL A 214 -24.28 -13.70 15.19
N ALA A 215 -23.69 -14.87 15.42
CA ALA A 215 -24.37 -16.16 15.37
C ALA A 215 -24.11 -16.94 16.65
N ARG A 216 -25.11 -17.69 17.11
CA ARG A 216 -25.00 -18.57 18.28
C ARG A 216 -24.92 -20.01 17.83
N VAL A 217 -23.92 -20.74 18.29
CA VAL A 217 -23.78 -22.17 17.97
C VAL A 217 -24.80 -22.96 18.80
N VAL A 218 -25.75 -23.61 18.12
CA VAL A 218 -26.77 -24.47 18.74
C VAL A 218 -26.27 -25.91 18.84
N LYS A 219 -25.55 -26.38 17.82
CA LYS A 219 -25.01 -27.74 17.76
C LYS A 219 -23.69 -27.76 17.01
N ALA A 220 -22.76 -28.59 17.45
CA ALA A 220 -21.51 -28.86 16.75
C ALA A 220 -21.31 -30.37 16.60
N GLU A 221 -20.89 -30.81 15.41
CA GLU A 221 -20.61 -32.22 15.10
C GLU A 221 -19.31 -32.31 14.30
N LYS A 222 -18.51 -33.35 14.56
CA LYS A 222 -17.32 -33.60 13.75
C LYS A 222 -17.74 -34.21 12.41
N VAL A 223 -17.20 -33.69 11.32
CA VAL A 223 -17.50 -34.20 9.98
C VAL A 223 -16.83 -35.56 9.79
N GLU A 224 -17.63 -36.61 9.53
CA GLU A 224 -17.11 -37.92 9.19
C GLU A 224 -16.26 -37.82 7.91
N LYS A 225 -15.05 -38.39 7.94
CA LYS A 225 -14.02 -38.33 6.88
C LYS A 225 -13.19 -37.03 6.83
N ALA A 226 -13.28 -36.11 7.79
CA ALA A 226 -12.44 -34.91 7.83
C ALA A 226 -11.98 -34.50 9.24
N ASP A 227 -10.72 -34.81 9.59
CA ASP A 227 -10.18 -34.53 10.93
C ASP A 227 -10.02 -33.04 11.28
N LYS A 228 -10.14 -32.16 10.28
CA LYS A 228 -9.96 -30.71 10.44
C LYS A 228 -11.27 -29.91 10.37
N LEU A 229 -12.42 -30.54 10.14
CA LEU A 229 -13.69 -29.85 9.91
C LEU A 229 -14.72 -30.18 11.00
N LEU A 230 -15.39 -29.13 11.48
CA LEU A 230 -16.58 -29.21 12.33
C LEU A 230 -17.78 -28.68 11.53
N ARG A 231 -18.89 -29.43 11.57
CA ARG A 231 -20.19 -28.97 11.14
C ARG A 231 -20.84 -28.25 12.33
N LEU A 232 -21.20 -27.00 12.13
CA LEU A 232 -21.83 -26.16 13.14
C LEU A 232 -23.23 -25.79 12.66
N GLU A 233 -24.23 -26.01 13.50
CA GLU A 233 -25.57 -25.47 13.35
C GLU A 233 -25.64 -24.20 14.18
N LEU A 234 -25.91 -23.10 13.51
CA LEU A 234 -25.90 -21.75 14.05
C LEU A 234 -27.29 -21.15 13.98
N GLU A 235 -27.71 -20.51 15.05
CA GLU A 235 -28.85 -19.60 15.03
C GLU A 235 -28.34 -18.19 14.70
N VAL A 236 -28.97 -17.55 13.71
CA VAL A 236 -28.67 -16.19 13.24
C VAL A 236 -29.98 -15.40 13.21
N GLY A 237 -30.33 -14.74 14.31
CA GLY A 237 -31.54 -13.91 14.39
C GLY A 237 -32.84 -14.69 14.20
N GLY A 238 -32.88 -15.92 14.71
CA GLY A 238 -34.03 -16.84 14.59
C GLY A 238 -34.00 -17.75 13.36
N GLU A 239 -33.05 -17.56 12.42
CA GLU A 239 -32.83 -18.49 11.31
C GLU A 239 -31.76 -19.53 11.69
N MET A 240 -32.07 -20.81 11.48
CA MET A 240 -31.07 -21.89 11.60
C MET A 240 -30.26 -22.00 10.32
N ARG A 241 -28.94 -21.92 10.43
CA ARG A 241 -28.00 -22.06 9.32
C ARG A 241 -26.94 -23.08 9.66
N GLN A 242 -26.49 -23.81 8.65
CA GLN A 242 -25.41 -24.77 8.77
C GLN A 242 -24.14 -24.20 8.13
N ILE A 243 -23.02 -24.28 8.85
CA ILE A 243 -21.70 -23.97 8.31
C ILE A 243 -20.72 -25.10 8.59
N VAL A 244 -19.68 -25.21 7.75
CA VAL A 244 -18.56 -26.12 7.95
C VAL A 244 -17.31 -25.28 8.21
N ALA A 245 -16.75 -25.40 9.41
CA ALA A 245 -15.61 -24.62 9.84
C ALA A 245 -14.36 -25.48 10.04
N GLY A 246 -13.20 -24.99 9.60
CA GLY A 246 -11.90 -25.65 9.70
C GLY A 246 -11.27 -25.66 11.09
N VAL A 247 -12.06 -25.57 12.16
CA VAL A 247 -11.59 -25.30 13.53
C VAL A 247 -11.41 -26.54 14.41
N ALA A 248 -11.62 -27.75 13.86
CA ALA A 248 -11.63 -29.01 14.62
C ALA A 248 -10.29 -29.39 15.30
N LYS A 249 -9.19 -28.76 14.90
CA LYS A 249 -7.87 -28.96 15.51
C LYS A 249 -7.67 -28.21 16.83
N HIS A 250 -8.43 -27.16 17.06
CA HIS A 250 -8.22 -26.24 18.19
C HIS A 250 -9.43 -26.19 19.14
N TYR A 251 -10.61 -26.60 18.67
CA TYR A 251 -11.84 -26.55 19.45
C TYR A 251 -12.59 -27.88 19.31
N THR A 252 -13.19 -28.33 20.42
CA THR A 252 -14.05 -29.51 20.42
C THR A 252 -15.51 -29.13 20.17
N PRO A 253 -16.39 -30.07 19.74
CA PRO A 253 -17.81 -29.79 19.57
C PRO A 253 -18.49 -29.24 20.84
N GLU A 254 -18.08 -29.72 22.01
CA GLU A 254 -18.64 -29.33 23.31
C GLU A 254 -18.28 -27.88 23.64
N GLU A 255 -17.05 -27.46 23.34
CA GLU A 255 -16.61 -26.09 23.54
C GLU A 255 -17.26 -25.10 22.58
N MET A 256 -17.60 -25.57 21.38
CA MET A 256 -18.23 -24.74 20.36
C MET A 256 -19.72 -24.53 20.65
N THR A 257 -20.40 -25.53 21.21
CA THR A 257 -21.83 -25.46 21.50
C THR A 257 -22.14 -24.37 22.53
N GLY A 258 -23.09 -23.49 22.21
CA GLY A 258 -23.50 -22.38 23.06
C GLY A 258 -22.65 -21.10 22.90
N ARG A 259 -21.55 -21.12 22.15
CA ARG A 259 -20.72 -19.93 21.92
C ARG A 259 -21.33 -18.97 20.93
N THR A 260 -21.04 -17.69 21.13
CA THR A 260 -21.37 -16.59 20.22
C THR A 260 -20.16 -16.28 19.34
N ILE A 261 -20.35 -16.33 18.02
CA ILE A 261 -19.29 -16.19 17.01
C ILE A 261 -19.70 -15.17 15.92
N ILE A 262 -18.72 -14.64 15.19
CA ILE A 262 -18.97 -13.77 14.03
C ILE A 262 -18.88 -14.59 12.74
N ILE A 263 -19.91 -14.48 11.91
CA ILE A 263 -19.95 -15.12 10.59
C ILE A 263 -20.18 -14.10 9.48
N VAL A 264 -19.77 -14.47 8.27
CA VAL A 264 -20.20 -13.81 7.04
C VAL A 264 -21.47 -14.49 6.53
N ALA A 265 -22.61 -13.80 6.56
CA ALA A 265 -23.93 -14.35 6.31
C ALA A 265 -24.38 -14.26 4.83
N ASN A 266 -23.68 -13.49 4.00
CA ASN A 266 -24.02 -13.26 2.59
C ASN A 266 -22.98 -13.81 1.60
N LEU A 267 -22.21 -14.83 2.02
CA LEU A 267 -21.40 -15.62 1.09
C LEU A 267 -22.27 -16.64 0.34
N GLN A 268 -21.86 -16.98 -0.88
CA GLN A 268 -22.49 -18.05 -1.63
C GLN A 268 -22.32 -19.39 -0.88
N PRO A 269 -23.35 -20.25 -0.87
CA PRO A 269 -23.25 -21.58 -0.28
C PRO A 269 -22.09 -22.37 -0.90
N ALA A 270 -21.24 -22.96 -0.07
CA ALA A 270 -20.12 -23.78 -0.53
C ALA A 270 -20.30 -25.22 -0.06
N VAL A 271 -20.21 -26.19 -0.97
CA VAL A 271 -20.26 -27.61 -0.62
C VAL A 271 -18.85 -28.09 -0.26
N ILE A 272 -18.61 -28.27 1.03
CA ILE A 272 -17.34 -28.75 1.55
C ILE A 272 -17.51 -30.22 1.94
N ARG A 273 -16.90 -31.12 1.17
CA ARG A 273 -16.95 -32.59 1.38
C ARG A 273 -18.37 -33.16 1.46
N GLY A 274 -19.27 -32.66 0.61
CA GLY A 274 -20.66 -33.12 0.53
C GLY A 274 -21.62 -32.49 1.55
N ILE A 275 -21.13 -31.55 2.36
CA ILE A 275 -21.94 -30.79 3.32
C ILE A 275 -22.03 -29.35 2.85
N GLU A 276 -23.25 -28.82 2.76
CA GLU A 276 -23.51 -27.43 2.39
C GLU A 276 -23.15 -26.48 3.54
N SER A 277 -22.32 -25.48 3.26
CA SER A 277 -21.90 -24.44 4.20
C SER A 277 -22.45 -23.08 3.75
N ASN A 278 -23.39 -22.56 4.52
CA ASN A 278 -24.14 -21.32 4.25
C ASN A 278 -23.55 -20.11 5.00
N GLY A 279 -22.22 -20.02 5.02
CA GLY A 279 -21.49 -18.96 5.70
C GLY A 279 -20.04 -19.33 6.02
N MET A 280 -19.28 -18.34 6.48
CA MET A 280 -17.89 -18.49 6.89
C MET A 280 -17.70 -17.98 8.31
N LEU A 281 -17.12 -18.82 9.17
CA LEU A 281 -16.66 -18.44 10.51
C LEU A 281 -15.35 -17.65 10.39
N LEU A 282 -15.24 -16.54 11.12
CA LEU A 282 -14.02 -15.75 11.17
C LEU A 282 -13.13 -16.21 12.34
N ALA A 283 -11.88 -16.55 12.02
CA ALA A 283 -10.85 -16.91 12.98
C ALA A 283 -9.53 -16.21 12.63
N ALA A 284 -8.77 -15.81 13.65
CA ALA A 284 -7.41 -15.32 13.53
C ALA A 284 -6.43 -16.48 13.80
N GLU A 285 -5.37 -16.59 12.99
CA GLU A 285 -4.29 -17.56 13.20
C GLU A 285 -3.03 -16.81 13.66
N ASP A 286 -2.39 -17.27 14.74
CA ASP A 286 -1.08 -16.75 15.16
C ASP A 286 0.07 -17.40 14.38
N GLY A 287 1.26 -16.80 14.40
CA GLY A 287 2.45 -17.36 13.76
C GLY A 287 2.93 -18.71 14.33
N GLN A 288 2.23 -19.24 15.35
CA GLN A 288 2.47 -20.55 15.97
C GLN A 288 1.38 -21.57 15.57
N GLY A 289 0.45 -21.21 14.69
CA GLY A 289 -0.61 -22.06 14.17
C GLY A 289 -1.78 -22.26 15.13
N ARG A 290 -1.95 -21.42 16.16
CA ARG A 290 -3.16 -21.42 17.02
C ARG A 290 -4.24 -20.56 16.40
N MET A 291 -5.45 -21.10 16.31
CA MET A 291 -6.62 -20.38 15.84
C MET A 291 -7.43 -19.80 17.01
N ALA A 292 -7.77 -18.53 16.93
CA ALA A 292 -8.67 -17.83 17.83
C ALA A 292 -9.92 -17.38 17.06
N ILE A 293 -11.10 -17.86 17.47
CA ILE A 293 -12.37 -17.49 16.85
C ILE A 293 -12.74 -16.07 17.26
N LEU A 294 -13.23 -15.27 16.32
CA LEU A 294 -13.72 -13.93 16.63
C LEU A 294 -15.10 -14.01 17.29
N SER A 295 -15.20 -13.41 18.48
CA SER A 295 -16.43 -13.24 19.24
C SER A 295 -16.56 -11.78 19.72
N PRO A 296 -17.78 -11.24 19.83
CA PRO A 296 -18.00 -9.91 20.43
C PRO A 296 -17.65 -9.93 21.93
N GLN A 297 -17.20 -8.78 22.45
CA GLN A 297 -17.05 -8.59 23.89
C GLN A 297 -18.41 -8.19 24.48
N GLY A 298 -19.03 -9.10 25.24
CA GLY A 298 -20.36 -8.91 25.85
C GLY A 298 -21.42 -9.86 25.27
N GLU A 299 -22.56 -9.99 25.96
CA GLU A 299 -23.72 -10.71 25.44
C GLU A 299 -24.46 -9.85 24.41
N ILE A 300 -24.54 -10.32 23.18
CA ILE A 300 -25.26 -9.69 22.07
C ILE A 300 -26.22 -10.73 21.49
N ASP A 301 -27.44 -10.30 21.17
CA ASP A 301 -28.45 -11.16 20.57
C ASP A 301 -27.97 -11.75 19.24
N SER A 302 -28.35 -13.00 19.00
CA SER A 302 -28.13 -13.65 17.72
C SER A 302 -28.78 -12.85 16.60
N GLY A 303 -28.08 -12.73 15.45
CA GLY A 303 -28.55 -11.99 14.28
C GLY A 303 -28.18 -10.51 14.26
N ALA A 304 -27.54 -9.99 15.31
CA ALA A 304 -27.03 -8.63 15.32
C ALA A 304 -26.02 -8.39 14.18
N LYS A 305 -26.22 -7.29 13.43
CA LYS A 305 -25.32 -6.89 12.34
C LYS A 305 -24.10 -6.18 12.91
N VAL A 306 -22.91 -6.70 12.58
CA VAL A 306 -21.63 -6.05 12.89
C VAL A 306 -21.40 -4.94 11.86
N LYS A 307 -21.01 -3.74 12.33
CA LYS A 307 -20.81 -2.54 11.52
C LYS A 307 -19.46 -1.92 11.81
#